data_AF-A0A3C2AHB7-F1
#
_entry.id   AF-A0A3C2AHB7-F1
#
_cell.length_a   1.000
_cell.length_b   1.000
_cell.length_c   1.000
_cell.angle_alpha   90.00
_cell.angle_beta   90.00
_cell.angle_gamma   90.00
#
_symmetry.space_group_name_H-M   'P 1'
#
loop_
_entity.id
_entity.type
_entity.pdbx_description
1 polymer ?
#
loop_
_entity_poly.entity_id
_entity_poly.type
_entity_poly.pdbx_seq_one_letter_code
_entity_poly.pdbx_strand_id
1 'polypeptide(L)' 'RDFFQPKLLRFLETELPFRIESTGNSLLIIGKERLQSEEEIRKLIDFSQKLCSILDDLES' A
#
# COMPACT_ATOMS: atom_id res chain seq x y z
N ARG A 1 -0.99 13.29 -14.40
CA ARG A 1 -1.74 12.07 -14.77
C ARG A 1 -0.81 10.85 -14.85
N ASP A 2 0.50 11.09 -14.93
CA ASP A 2 1.54 10.08 -15.18
C ASP A 2 1.97 9.29 -13.94
N PHE A 3 1.55 9.71 -12.74
CA PHE A 3 1.82 9.00 -11.49
C PHE A 3 1.11 7.64 -11.41
N PHE A 4 -0.13 7.56 -11.89
CA PHE A 4 -0.93 6.33 -11.87
C PHE A 4 -0.57 5.43 -13.05
N GLN A 5 0.68 4.93 -13.05
CA GLN A 5 1.15 4.00 -14.07
C GLN A 5 0.47 2.63 -13.95
N PRO A 6 0.40 1.85 -15.04
CA PRO A 6 -0.25 0.53 -15.04
C PRO A 6 0.26 -0.42 -13.95
N LYS A 7 1.55 -0.34 -13.58
CA LYS A 7 2.15 -1.14 -12.50
C LYS A 7 1.53 -0.82 -11.14
N LEU A 8 1.40 0.47 -10.81
CA LEU A 8 0.77 0.93 -9.57
C LEU A 8 -0.72 0.60 -9.56
N LEU A 9 -1.43 0.83 -10.66
CA LEU A 9 -2.85 0.50 -10.77
C LEU A 9 -3.11 -0.99 -10.54
N ARG A 10 -2.34 -1.86 -11.22
CA ARG A 10 -2.46 -3.31 -11.06
C ARG A 10 -2.18 -3.76 -9.63
N PHE A 11 -1.18 -3.16 -8.96
CA PHE A 11 -0.91 -3.46 -7.56
C PHE A 11 -2.08 -3.09 -6.65
N LEU A 12 -2.61 -1.87 -6.79
CA LEU A 12 -3.75 -1.39 -6.00
C LEU A 12 -5.04 -2.19 -6.25
N GLU A 13 -5.23 -2.74 -7.45
CA GLU A 13 -6.39 -3.57 -7.81
C GLU A 13 -6.28 -5.02 -7.29
N THR A 14 -5.08 -5.53 -7.03
CA THR A 14 -4.85 -6.95 -6.71
C THR A 14 -4.62 -7.21 -5.23
N GLU A 15 -4.13 -6.23 -4.48
CA GLU A 15 -3.86 -6.39 -3.07
C GLU A 15 -5.12 -6.13 -2.22
N LEU A 16 -5.20 -6.85 -1.10
CA LEU A 16 -6.31 -6.86 -0.13
C LEU A 16 -6.74 -5.45 0.30
N PRO A 17 -7.97 -5.25 0.83
CA PRO A 17 -8.61 -3.93 0.99
C PRO A 17 -8.00 -3.14 2.14
N PHE A 18 -6.76 -2.70 1.98
CA PHE A 18 -6.12 -1.72 2.83
C PHE A 18 -6.59 -0.34 2.40
N ARG A 19 -7.02 0.44 3.39
CA ARG A 19 -7.30 1.86 3.16
C ARG A 19 -5.99 2.61 3.24
N ILE A 20 -5.73 3.45 2.23
CA ILE A 20 -4.53 4.28 2.15
C ILE A 20 -4.95 5.73 2.31
N GLU A 21 -4.28 6.44 3.22
CA GLU A 21 -4.48 7.86 3.47
C GLU A 21 -3.17 8.62 3.34
N SER A 22 -3.24 9.85 2.85
CA SER A 22 -2.10 10.77 2.89
C SER A 22 -2.18 11.62 4.16
N THR A 23 -1.04 11.76 4.84
CA THR A 23 -0.86 12.71 5.95
C THR A 23 -0.18 14.01 5.49
N GLY A 24 0.06 14.15 4.18
CA GLY A 24 0.85 15.23 3.57
C GLY A 24 2.31 14.86 3.34
N ASN A 25 2.93 14.15 4.30
CA ASN A 25 4.36 13.78 4.25
C ASN A 25 4.59 12.27 4.35
N SER A 26 3.54 11.49 4.59
CA SER A 26 3.61 10.04 4.62
C SER A 26 2.28 9.44 4.16
N LEU A 27 2.32 8.14 3.88
CA LEU A 27 1.13 7.34 3.65
C LEU A 27 0.81 6.53 4.91
N LEU A 28 -0.44 6.60 5.36
CA LEU A 28 -0.98 5.76 6.40
C LEU A 28 -1.74 4.61 5.76
N ILE A 29 -1.34 3.38 6.06
CA ILE A 29 -1.96 2.16 5.56
C ILE A 29 -2.74 1.53 6.71
N ILE A 30 -4.05 1.44 6.53
CA ILE A 30 -4.98 0.98 7.57
C ILE A 30 -5.53 -0.39 7.17
N GLY A 31 -5.34 -1.35 8.08
CA GLY A 31 -5.94 -2.68 8.02
C GLY A 31 -7.42 -2.68 8.39
N LYS A 32 -7.91 -3.79 8.93
CA LYS A 32 -9.31 -3.91 9.38
C LYS A 32 -9.53 -3.11 10.67
N GLU A 33 -10.77 -2.69 10.91
CA GLU A 33 -11.18 -1.93 12.12
C GLU A 33 -11.14 -2.74 13.43
N ARG A 34 -10.92 -4.05 13.35
CA ARG A 34 -10.83 -4.97 14.50
C ARG A 34 -9.39 -5.36 14.79
N LEU A 35 -9.16 -5.95 15.98
CA LEU A 35 -7.88 -6.57 16.34
C LEU A 35 -7.36 -7.47 15.21
N GLN A 36 -6.14 -7.20 14.77
CA GLN A 36 -5.49 -7.95 13.71
C GLN A 36 -4.78 -9.18 14.29
N SER A 37 -4.86 -10.31 13.59
CA SER A 37 -3.96 -11.44 13.88
C SER A 37 -2.52 -11.10 13.50
N GLU A 38 -1.54 -11.86 14.01
CA GLU A 38 -0.15 -11.74 13.59
C GLU A 38 0.00 -11.88 12.06
N GLU A 39 -0.76 -12.80 11.45
CA GLU A 39 -0.79 -12.98 10.00
C GLU A 39 -1.32 -11.74 9.27
N GLU A 40 -2.36 -11.10 9.78
CA GLU A 40 -2.91 -9.86 9.22
C GLU A 40 -1.91 -8.70 9.33
N ILE A 41 -1.14 -8.63 10.43
CA ILE A 41 -0.05 -7.65 10.59
C ILE A 41 1.07 -7.92 9.58
N ARG A 42 1.48 -9.18 9.40
CA ARG A 42 2.51 -9.55 8.42
C ARG A 42 2.11 -9.19 6.99
N LYS A 43 0.83 -9.39 6.63
CA LYS A 43 0.29 -8.96 5.33
C LYS A 43 0.31 -7.45 5.16
N LEU A 44 0.01 -6.69 6.21
CA LEU A 44 0.08 -5.22 6.17
C LEU A 44 1.52 -4.73 5.96
N ILE A 45 2.50 -5.36 6.62
CA ILE A 45 3.93 -5.05 6.44
C ILE A 45 4.37 -5.37 5.01
N ASP A 46 4.06 -6.57 4.50
CA ASP A 46 4.40 -7.00 3.14
C ASP A 46 3.80 -6.06 2.08
N PHE A 47 2.52 -5.71 2.23
CA PHE A 47 1.86 -4.73 1.38
C PHE A 47 2.58 -3.39 1.39
N SER A 48 2.94 -2.89 2.57
CA SER A 48 3.61 -1.60 2.72
C SER A 48 4.98 -1.59 2.04
N GLN A 49 5.76 -2.66 2.18
CA GLN A 49 7.07 -2.81 1.55
C GLN A 49 6.97 -2.86 0.02
N LYS A 50 6.02 -3.63 -0.51
CA LYS A 50 5.77 -3.69 -1.97
C LYS A 50 5.33 -2.34 -2.53
N LEU A 51 4.45 -1.63 -1.81
CA LEU A 51 4.02 -0.30 -2.23
C LEU A 51 5.21 0.67 -2.28
N CYS A 52 6.04 0.71 -1.24
CA CYS A 52 7.26 1.52 -1.23
C CYS A 52 8.16 1.21 -2.43
N SER A 53 8.44 -0.07 -2.70
CA SER A 53 9.25 -0.46 -3.85
C SER A 53 8.66 0.00 -5.19
N ILE A 54 7.33 -0.06 -5.37
CA ILE A 54 6.69 0.43 -6.59
C ILE A 54 6.80 1.94 -6.70
N LEU A 55 6.69 2.67 -5.60
CA LEU A 55 6.81 4.14 -5.60
C LEU A 55 8.26 4.58 -5.88
N ASP A 56 9.25 3.92 -5.28
CA ASP A 56 10.67 4.19 -5.55
C ASP A 56 11.02 3.97 -7.04
N ASP A 57 10.46 2.93 -7.65
CA ASP A 57 10.60 2.64 -9.09
C ASP A 57 9.92 3.69 -9.99
N LEU A 58 8.97 4.48 -9.46
CA LEU A 58 8.28 5.54 -10.21
C LEU A 58 8.99 6.89 -10.11
N GLU A 59 9.80 7.11 -9.07
CA GLU A 59 10.61 8.31 -8.88
C GLU A 59 11.94 8.26 -9.63
N SER A 60 12.39 7.07 -10.04
CA SER A 60 13.65 6.81 -10.76
C SER A 60 13.54 6.95 -12.28
#